data_AF-A0A7V5UFR4-F1
#
_entry.id   AF-A0A7V5UFR4-F1
#
_cell.length_a   1.000
_cell.length_b   1.000
_cell.length_c   1.000
_cell.angle_alpha   90.00
_cell.angle_beta   90.00
_cell.angle_gamma   90.00
#
_symmetry.space_group_name_H-M   'P 1'
#
loop_
_entity.id
_entity.type
_entity.pdbx_description
1 polymer ?
#
loop_
_entity_poly.entity_id
_entity_poly.type
_entity_poly.pdbx_seq_one_letter_code
_entity_poly.pdbx_strand_id
1 'polypeptide(L)'
;MAATLWDHFEHLLDDAEKKFLEFQFTEAVELWQKYYAITAKVEYEKFIKEIVQLWDEERFSAIPSLTQLYRLFCELREKRQKKQISSFTFELYKRLLVNIYRERFRYMAQNEVSLEAGVFEYLSGAFESAVEKLQQVVEENQEELVARIFLGHTYMALKDSKQAIAILSQNLFLAADELQEEDLYLSQFKMLLGRLHTTTGSAREAMWLLTFESWYRNYLIIKEDLPFFRVIQQKETSERILQVKYYAYERYRHFVRSLFIAEYLRLYDKDNRGMLLEQVTNMARLDAALFERYRKKRKTPVNIEPKEGTS
;
A
#
# COMPACT_ATOMS: atom_id res chain seq x y z
N MET A 1 13.16 -28.89 35.95
CA MET A 1 12.72 -27.52 36.25
C MET A 1 11.23 -27.58 36.51
N ALA A 2 10.76 -27.10 37.66
CA ALA A 2 9.33 -27.12 37.99
C ALA A 2 8.63 -26.00 37.20
N ALA A 3 7.55 -26.33 36.50
CA ALA A 3 6.74 -25.35 35.78
C ALA A 3 6.22 -24.30 36.76
N THR A 4 6.40 -23.02 36.42
CA THR A 4 5.92 -21.93 37.25
C THR A 4 4.39 -21.81 37.15
N LEU A 5 3.78 -21.08 38.10
CA LEU A 5 2.37 -20.73 38.03
C LEU A 5 2.04 -19.93 36.75
N TRP A 6 3.02 -19.20 36.22
CA TRP A 6 2.89 -18.44 34.97
C TRP A 6 2.87 -19.33 33.74
N ASP A 7 3.69 -20.39 33.71
CA ASP A 7 3.71 -21.37 32.62
C ASP A 7 2.33 -22.00 32.44
N HIS A 8 1.62 -22.26 33.54
CA HIS A 8 0.25 -22.79 33.51
C HIS A 8 -0.79 -21.82 32.92
N PHE A 9 -0.54 -20.50 32.98
CA PHE A 9 -1.44 -19.50 32.40
C PHE A 9 -1.15 -19.21 30.93
N GLU A 10 0.12 -19.25 30.52
CA GLU A 10 0.49 -19.13 29.10
C GLU A 10 -0.12 -20.27 28.27
N HIS A 11 -0.14 -21.49 28.82
CA HIS A 11 -0.82 -22.62 28.18
C HIS A 11 -2.31 -22.40 27.92
N LEU A 12 -3.03 -21.64 28.77
CA LEU A 12 -4.45 -21.35 28.55
C LEU A 12 -4.67 -20.48 27.30
N LEU A 13 -3.76 -19.55 27.01
CA LEU A 13 -3.85 -18.72 25.81
C LEU A 13 -3.55 -19.52 24.56
N ASP A 14 -2.48 -20.31 24.58
CA ASP A 14 -2.10 -21.17 23.46
C ASP A 14 -3.20 -22.20 23.15
N ASP A 15 -3.77 -22.81 24.19
CA ASP A 15 -4.89 -23.74 24.05
C ASP A 15 -6.13 -23.03 23.50
N ALA A 16 -6.45 -21.83 23.98
CA ALA A 16 -7.58 -21.06 23.46
C ALA A 16 -7.40 -20.73 21.96
N GLU A 17 -6.22 -20.26 21.56
CA GLU A 17 -5.91 -19.98 20.15
C GLU A 17 -5.98 -21.25 19.30
N LYS A 18 -5.44 -22.36 19.78
CA LYS A 18 -5.51 -23.65 19.08
C LYS A 18 -6.95 -24.08 18.89
N LYS A 19 -7.77 -24.05 19.95
CA LYS A 19 -9.19 -24.38 19.90
C LYS A 19 -9.95 -23.49 18.92
N PHE A 20 -9.63 -22.20 18.88
CA PHE A 20 -10.21 -21.26 17.94
C PHE A 20 -9.89 -21.64 16.48
N LEU A 21 -8.63 -21.98 16.19
CA LEU A 21 -8.19 -22.40 14.86
C LEU A 21 -8.76 -23.77 14.43
N GLU A 22 -9.12 -24.61 15.39
CA GLU A 22 -9.81 -25.90 15.22
C GLU A 22 -11.35 -25.76 15.11
N PHE A 23 -11.87 -24.52 15.04
CA PHE A 23 -13.29 -24.20 14.99
C PHE A 23 -14.09 -24.57 16.26
N GLN A 24 -13.40 -24.76 17.39
CA GLN A 24 -13.99 -25.01 18.71
C GLN A 24 -14.20 -23.69 19.47
N PHE A 25 -14.99 -22.78 18.88
CA PHE A 25 -15.12 -21.38 19.34
C PHE A 25 -15.63 -21.23 20.77
N THR A 26 -16.63 -22.02 21.18
CA THR A 26 -17.16 -21.97 22.54
C THR A 26 -16.09 -22.32 23.56
N GLU A 27 -15.32 -23.40 23.30
CA GLU A 27 -14.21 -23.82 24.17
C GLU A 27 -13.09 -22.77 24.21
N ALA A 28 -12.75 -22.17 23.06
CA ALA A 28 -11.76 -21.10 22.98
C ALA A 28 -12.15 -19.87 23.82
N VAL A 29 -13.39 -19.42 23.70
CA VAL A 29 -13.93 -18.28 24.46
C VAL A 29 -13.94 -18.57 25.96
N GLU A 30 -14.32 -19.77 26.37
CA GLU A 30 -14.26 -20.18 27.79
C GLU A 30 -12.83 -20.14 28.34
N LEU A 31 -11.84 -20.60 27.57
CA LEU A 31 -10.42 -20.56 27.97
C LEU A 31 -9.91 -19.12 28.08
N TRP A 32 -10.23 -18.23 27.14
CA TRP A 32 -9.90 -16.81 27.25
C TRP A 32 -10.59 -16.12 28.42
N GLN A 33 -11.85 -16.46 28.70
CA GLN A 33 -12.56 -15.93 29.87
C GLN A 33 -11.92 -16.40 31.19
N LYS A 34 -11.50 -17.66 31.28
CA LYS A 34 -10.74 -18.18 32.43
C LYS A 34 -9.43 -17.41 32.61
N TYR A 35 -8.68 -17.21 31.53
CA TYR A 35 -7.44 -16.43 31.56
C TYR A 35 -7.69 -14.98 31.98
N TYR A 36 -8.76 -14.35 31.48
CA TYR A 36 -9.15 -12.99 31.90
C TYR A 36 -9.51 -12.93 33.39
N ALA A 37 -10.29 -13.89 33.90
CA ALA A 37 -10.66 -13.93 35.31
C ALA A 37 -9.45 -14.03 36.26
N ILE A 38 -8.36 -14.67 35.80
CA ILE A 38 -7.11 -14.80 36.55
C ILE A 38 -6.29 -13.50 36.50
N THR A 39 -6.17 -12.90 35.31
CA THR A 39 -5.23 -11.79 35.08
C THR A 39 -5.85 -10.41 35.30
N ALA A 40 -7.18 -10.30 35.24
CA ALA A 40 -7.95 -9.06 35.30
C ALA A 40 -7.47 -7.95 34.33
N LYS A 41 -6.79 -8.34 33.24
CA LYS A 41 -6.28 -7.39 32.24
C LYS A 41 -7.44 -6.91 31.37
N VAL A 42 -7.80 -5.63 31.45
CA VAL A 42 -8.95 -5.03 30.74
C VAL A 42 -8.88 -5.20 29.21
N GLU A 43 -7.67 -5.24 28.65
CA GLU A 43 -7.43 -5.55 27.24
C GLU A 43 -8.03 -6.90 26.85
N TYR A 44 -8.02 -7.86 27.79
CA TYR A 44 -8.51 -9.21 27.56
C TYR A 44 -10.05 -9.24 27.42
N GLU A 45 -10.75 -8.44 28.20
CA GLU A 45 -12.21 -8.32 28.07
C GLU A 45 -12.61 -7.74 26.70
N LYS A 46 -11.84 -6.76 26.21
CA LYS A 46 -12.11 -6.09 24.94
C LYS A 46 -11.97 -7.07 23.77
N PHE A 47 -10.86 -7.79 23.64
CA PHE A 47 -10.69 -8.69 22.49
C PHE A 47 -11.67 -9.86 22.54
N ILE A 48 -12.05 -10.39 23.71
CA ILE A 48 -13.06 -11.45 23.81
C ILE A 48 -14.39 -10.97 23.19
N LYS A 49 -14.80 -9.73 23.53
CA LYS A 49 -16.01 -9.12 22.93
C LYS A 49 -15.89 -8.96 21.42
N GLU A 50 -14.74 -8.47 20.93
CA GLU A 50 -14.48 -8.35 19.49
C GLU A 50 -14.54 -9.71 18.78
N ILE A 51 -13.96 -10.76 19.36
CA ILE A 51 -13.97 -12.12 18.80
C ILE A 51 -15.38 -12.66 18.70
N VAL A 52 -16.15 -12.57 19.78
CA VAL A 52 -17.54 -13.07 19.83
C VAL A 52 -18.40 -12.32 18.81
N GLN A 53 -18.30 -10.99 18.77
CA GLN A 53 -19.04 -10.18 17.81
C GLN A 53 -18.72 -10.56 16.35
N LEU A 54 -17.44 -10.67 16.01
CA LEU A 54 -17.03 -11.05 14.65
C LEU A 54 -17.49 -12.46 14.30
N TRP A 55 -17.47 -13.39 15.25
CA TRP A 55 -17.92 -14.76 15.02
C TRP A 55 -19.42 -14.84 14.72
N ASP A 56 -20.22 -14.03 15.43
CA ASP A 56 -21.67 -13.98 15.21
C ASP A 56 -22.03 -13.29 13.89
N GLU A 57 -21.26 -12.28 13.48
CA GLU A 57 -21.44 -11.56 12.22
C GLU A 57 -21.03 -12.42 11.00
N GLU A 58 -19.94 -13.19 11.13
CA GLU A 58 -19.25 -13.80 10.00
C GLU A 58 -19.31 -15.34 10.04
N ARG A 59 -19.90 -15.96 9.01
CA ARG A 59 -20.04 -17.43 8.94
C ARG A 59 -18.79 -18.12 8.37
N PHE A 60 -17.67 -18.09 9.11
CA PHE A 60 -16.40 -18.68 8.63
C PHE A 60 -16.46 -20.19 8.36
N SER A 61 -17.40 -20.91 8.98
CA SER A 61 -17.57 -22.36 8.75
C SER A 61 -18.09 -22.69 7.36
N ALA A 62 -18.76 -21.75 6.68
CA ALA A 62 -19.52 -21.98 5.44
C ALA A 62 -19.01 -21.16 4.24
N ILE A 63 -17.72 -20.82 4.21
CA ILE A 63 -17.13 -20.04 3.10
C ILE A 63 -17.12 -20.90 1.82
N PRO A 64 -17.86 -20.50 0.76
CA PRO A 64 -18.10 -21.35 -0.42
C PRO A 64 -17.01 -21.27 -1.49
N SER A 65 -16.18 -20.22 -1.48
CA SER A 65 -15.18 -19.97 -2.52
C SER A 65 -13.97 -19.20 -2.00
N LEU A 66 -12.87 -19.27 -2.75
CA LEU A 66 -11.66 -18.52 -2.48
C LEU A 66 -11.90 -17.00 -2.54
N THR A 67 -12.70 -16.53 -3.50
CA THR A 67 -13.10 -15.11 -3.59
C THR A 67 -13.86 -14.64 -2.34
N GLN A 68 -14.75 -15.46 -1.78
CA GLN A 68 -15.45 -15.10 -0.55
C GLN A 68 -14.49 -15.09 0.66
N LEU A 69 -13.52 -16.01 0.70
CA LEU A 69 -12.47 -16.02 1.73
C LEU A 69 -11.62 -14.74 1.68
N TYR A 70 -11.25 -14.32 0.47
CA TYR A 70 -10.49 -13.09 0.24
C TYR A 70 -11.30 -11.84 0.59
N ARG A 71 -12.59 -11.80 0.25
CA ARG A 71 -13.48 -10.70 0.65
C ARG A 71 -13.52 -10.51 2.16
N LEU A 72 -13.65 -11.60 2.92
CA LEU A 72 -13.61 -11.55 4.39
C LEU A 72 -12.25 -11.05 4.91
N PHE A 73 -11.14 -11.45 4.29
CA PHE A 73 -9.82 -10.90 4.61
C PHE A 73 -9.77 -9.38 4.41
N CYS A 74 -10.30 -8.87 3.29
CA CYS A 74 -10.36 -7.44 3.01
C CYS A 74 -11.24 -6.68 4.02
N GLU A 75 -12.42 -7.22 4.36
CA GLU A 75 -13.33 -6.63 5.35
C GLU A 75 -12.68 -6.56 6.75
N LEU A 76 -11.95 -7.60 7.17
CA LEU A 76 -11.19 -7.58 8.42
C LEU A 76 -10.06 -6.55 8.41
N ARG A 77 -9.37 -6.41 7.27
CA ARG A 77 -8.32 -5.40 7.11
C ARG A 77 -8.91 -3.99 7.24
N GLU A 78 -10.06 -3.75 6.64
CA GLU A 78 -10.79 -2.49 6.76
C GLU A 78 -11.27 -2.22 8.20
N LYS A 79 -11.85 -3.22 8.87
CA LYS A 79 -12.24 -3.11 10.30
C LYS A 79 -11.03 -2.76 11.18
N ARG A 80 -9.86 -3.36 10.93
CA ARG A 80 -8.59 -3.04 11.64
C ARG A 80 -8.18 -1.59 11.38
N GLN A 81 -8.16 -1.16 10.11
CA GLN A 81 -7.78 0.21 9.73
C GLN A 81 -8.68 1.26 10.37
N LYS A 82 -9.98 0.99 10.44
CA LYS A 82 -10.98 1.84 11.13
C LYS A 82 -10.90 1.75 12.66
N LYS A 83 -9.93 1.00 13.21
CA LYS A 83 -9.73 0.73 14.64
C LYS A 83 -10.97 0.14 15.33
N GLN A 84 -11.82 -0.54 14.55
CA GLN A 84 -13.01 -1.22 15.06
C GLN A 84 -12.65 -2.52 15.77
N ILE A 85 -11.52 -3.12 15.39
CA ILE A 85 -10.96 -4.32 16.02
C ILE A 85 -9.49 -4.09 16.39
N SER A 86 -9.03 -4.78 17.42
CA SER A 86 -7.64 -4.75 17.86
C SER A 86 -6.70 -5.47 16.88
N SER A 87 -5.40 -5.16 16.98
CA SER A 87 -4.40 -5.88 16.19
C SER A 87 -4.36 -7.38 16.54
N PHE A 88 -4.54 -7.73 17.81
CA PHE A 88 -4.59 -9.13 18.24
C PHE A 88 -5.74 -9.88 17.55
N THR A 89 -6.96 -9.34 17.61
CA THR A 89 -8.14 -9.91 16.96
C THR A 89 -7.91 -10.10 15.45
N PHE A 90 -7.38 -9.08 14.78
CA PHE A 90 -7.06 -9.19 13.34
C PHE A 90 -6.06 -10.31 13.04
N GLU A 91 -4.94 -10.39 13.79
CA GLU A 91 -3.92 -11.41 13.55
C GLU A 91 -4.44 -12.84 13.80
N LEU A 92 -5.29 -13.01 14.81
CA LEU A 92 -5.96 -14.28 15.10
C LEU A 92 -6.89 -14.71 13.96
N TYR A 93 -7.77 -13.82 13.50
CA TYR A 93 -8.66 -14.13 12.37
C TYR A 93 -7.90 -14.31 11.06
N LYS A 94 -6.82 -13.56 10.83
CA LYS A 94 -5.92 -13.77 9.68
C LYS A 94 -5.36 -15.20 9.69
N ARG A 95 -4.92 -15.71 10.85
CA ARG A 95 -4.47 -17.11 10.99
C ARG A 95 -5.59 -18.11 10.71
N LEU A 96 -6.81 -17.84 11.18
CA LEU A 96 -7.98 -18.67 10.88
C LEU A 96 -8.27 -18.73 9.37
N LEU A 97 -8.27 -17.58 8.68
CA LEU A 97 -8.48 -17.52 7.23
C LEU A 97 -7.39 -18.26 6.46
N VAL A 98 -6.12 -18.14 6.88
CA VAL A 98 -5.01 -18.92 6.32
C VAL A 98 -5.20 -20.42 6.57
N ASN A 99 -5.71 -20.82 7.74
CA ASN A 99 -6.01 -22.22 8.02
C ASN A 99 -7.12 -22.74 7.09
N ILE A 100 -8.20 -21.99 6.94
CA ILE A 100 -9.29 -22.32 5.99
C ILE A 100 -8.76 -22.46 4.57
N TYR A 101 -7.91 -21.53 4.13
CA TYR A 101 -7.25 -21.58 2.83
C TYR A 101 -6.48 -22.90 2.64
N ARG A 102 -5.61 -23.24 3.60
CA ARG A 102 -4.77 -24.44 3.54
C ARG A 102 -5.59 -25.72 3.46
N GLU A 103 -6.63 -25.84 4.29
CA GLU A 103 -7.44 -27.05 4.39
C GLU A 103 -8.42 -27.23 3.22
N ARG A 104 -8.99 -26.13 2.69
CA ARG A 104 -10.11 -26.23 1.74
C ARG A 104 -9.79 -25.79 0.32
N PHE A 105 -8.93 -24.79 0.15
CA PHE A 105 -8.78 -24.10 -1.14
C PHE A 105 -7.41 -24.30 -1.79
N ARG A 106 -6.36 -24.60 -1.00
CA ARG A 106 -4.99 -24.66 -1.49
C ARG A 106 -4.82 -25.59 -2.69
N TYR A 107 -5.40 -26.79 -2.65
CA TYR A 107 -5.29 -27.74 -3.76
C TYR A 107 -5.91 -27.21 -5.06
N MET A 108 -7.07 -26.54 -4.97
CA MET A 108 -7.72 -25.93 -6.13
C MET A 108 -6.91 -24.73 -6.64
N ALA A 109 -6.34 -23.95 -5.71
CA ALA A 109 -5.56 -22.75 -6.01
C ALA A 109 -4.17 -23.02 -6.59
N GLN A 110 -3.66 -24.26 -6.57
CA GLN A 110 -2.31 -24.57 -7.07
C GLN A 110 -2.10 -24.14 -8.53
N ASN A 111 -3.08 -24.42 -9.38
CA ASN A 111 -3.04 -24.12 -10.82
C ASN A 111 -3.83 -22.85 -11.18
N GLU A 112 -4.53 -22.25 -10.22
CA GLU A 112 -5.30 -21.04 -10.43
C GLU A 112 -4.38 -19.82 -10.32
N VAL A 113 -4.37 -19.01 -11.38
CA VAL A 113 -3.71 -17.71 -11.36
C VAL A 113 -4.79 -16.68 -11.06
N SER A 114 -4.93 -16.34 -9.78
CA SER A 114 -5.83 -15.29 -9.32
C SER A 114 -5.16 -14.46 -8.24
N LEU A 115 -5.65 -13.22 -8.07
CA LEU A 115 -5.20 -12.33 -7.01
C LEU A 115 -5.36 -13.00 -5.65
N GLU A 116 -6.51 -13.61 -5.41
CA GLU A 116 -6.86 -14.26 -4.16
C GLU A 116 -5.92 -15.43 -3.84
N ALA A 117 -5.62 -16.28 -4.83
CA ALA A 117 -4.67 -17.37 -4.67
C ALA A 117 -3.27 -16.84 -4.31
N GLY A 118 -2.79 -15.82 -5.04
CA GLY A 118 -1.49 -15.21 -4.78
C GLY A 118 -1.39 -14.58 -3.38
N VAL A 119 -2.43 -13.87 -2.93
CA VAL A 119 -2.48 -13.25 -1.59
C VAL A 119 -2.45 -14.33 -0.51
N PHE A 120 -3.23 -15.40 -0.64
CA PHE A 120 -3.24 -16.45 0.37
C PHE A 120 -1.97 -17.31 0.38
N GLU A 121 -1.32 -17.54 -0.76
CA GLU A 121 0.01 -18.18 -0.78
C GLU A 121 1.01 -17.31 0.01
N TYR A 122 1.01 -15.98 -0.19
CA TYR A 122 1.84 -15.06 0.61
C TYR A 122 1.51 -15.15 2.11
N LEU A 123 0.23 -15.04 2.48
CA LEU A 123 -0.19 -15.09 3.88
C LEU A 123 0.14 -16.43 4.56
N SER A 124 0.18 -17.51 3.77
CA SER A 124 0.54 -18.85 4.23
C SER A 124 2.06 -19.09 4.29
N GLY A 125 2.87 -18.17 3.78
CA GLY A 125 4.33 -18.26 3.75
C GLY A 125 4.91 -19.01 2.55
N ALA A 126 4.08 -19.38 1.56
CA ALA A 126 4.52 -20.02 0.32
C ALA A 126 4.96 -18.95 -0.70
N PHE A 127 6.04 -18.25 -0.38
CA PHE A 127 6.44 -17.02 -1.08
C PHE A 127 6.78 -17.23 -2.55
N GLU A 128 7.42 -18.33 -2.92
CA GLU A 128 7.77 -18.64 -4.31
C GLU A 128 6.50 -18.78 -5.18
N SER A 129 5.52 -19.55 -4.72
CA SER A 129 4.22 -19.67 -5.42
C SER A 129 3.45 -18.36 -5.43
N ALA A 130 3.58 -17.53 -4.40
CA ALA A 130 2.95 -16.22 -4.35
C ALA A 130 3.55 -15.27 -5.40
N VAL A 131 4.89 -15.29 -5.59
CA VAL A 131 5.54 -14.49 -6.65
C VAL A 131 4.98 -14.88 -8.02
N GLU A 132 4.96 -16.16 -8.36
CA GLU A 132 4.50 -16.63 -9.67
C GLU A 132 3.07 -16.15 -9.97
N LYS A 133 2.14 -16.36 -9.03
CA LYS A 133 0.73 -15.99 -9.20
C LYS A 133 0.54 -14.48 -9.25
N LEU A 134 1.12 -13.75 -8.29
CA LEU A 134 0.94 -12.29 -8.20
C LEU A 134 1.63 -11.56 -9.35
N GLN A 135 2.79 -12.06 -9.81
CA GLN A 135 3.46 -11.49 -10.96
C GLN A 135 2.61 -11.62 -12.22
N GLN A 136 2.03 -12.80 -12.48
CA GLN A 136 1.16 -12.97 -13.64
C GLN A 136 -0.09 -12.07 -13.56
N VAL A 137 -0.69 -11.90 -12.37
CA VAL A 137 -1.78 -10.95 -12.16
C VAL A 137 -1.36 -9.51 -12.50
N VAL A 138 -0.16 -9.09 -12.10
CA VAL A 138 0.37 -7.74 -12.43
C VAL A 138 0.70 -7.61 -13.92
N GLU A 139 1.12 -8.68 -14.59
CA GLU A 139 1.37 -8.70 -16.04
C GLU A 139 0.05 -8.56 -16.83
N GLU A 140 -1.02 -9.21 -16.39
CA GLU A 140 -2.36 -9.15 -16.98
C GLU A 140 -3.07 -7.83 -16.68
N ASN A 141 -2.95 -7.33 -15.44
CA ASN A 141 -3.47 -6.04 -15.02
C ASN A 141 -2.38 -5.21 -14.32
N GLN A 142 -1.72 -4.36 -15.11
CA GLN A 142 -0.62 -3.53 -14.63
C GLN A 142 -1.03 -2.50 -13.58
N GLU A 143 -2.32 -2.20 -13.44
CA GLU A 143 -2.85 -1.28 -12.44
C GLU A 143 -3.40 -1.99 -11.19
N GLU A 144 -3.29 -3.32 -11.10
CA GLU A 144 -3.74 -4.07 -9.92
C GLU A 144 -2.84 -3.78 -8.70
N LEU A 145 -3.31 -2.87 -7.85
CA LEU A 145 -2.57 -2.34 -6.71
C LEU A 145 -2.34 -3.40 -5.64
N VAL A 146 -3.34 -4.23 -5.36
CA VAL A 146 -3.23 -5.19 -4.27
C VAL A 146 -2.21 -6.26 -4.64
N ALA A 147 -2.21 -6.74 -5.88
CA ALA A 147 -1.22 -7.69 -6.37
C ALA A 147 0.21 -7.15 -6.20
N ARG A 148 0.44 -5.88 -6.56
CA ARG A 148 1.75 -5.22 -6.42
C ARG A 148 2.19 -5.08 -4.96
N ILE A 149 1.29 -4.71 -4.04
CA ILE A 149 1.60 -4.64 -2.60
C ILE A 149 2.12 -6.00 -2.12
N PHE A 150 1.33 -7.04 -2.36
CA PHE A 150 1.65 -8.37 -1.87
C PHE A 150 2.87 -8.96 -2.58
N LEU A 151 3.06 -8.69 -3.88
CA LEU A 151 4.25 -9.11 -4.61
C LEU A 151 5.52 -8.43 -4.05
N GLY A 152 5.44 -7.13 -3.77
CA GLY A 152 6.52 -6.39 -3.13
C GLY A 152 6.90 -6.95 -1.76
N HIS A 153 5.92 -7.27 -0.91
CA HIS A 153 6.16 -7.95 0.36
C HIS A 153 6.74 -9.34 0.22
N THR A 154 6.27 -10.08 -0.77
CA THR A 154 6.77 -11.42 -1.07
C THR A 154 8.26 -11.35 -1.42
N TYR A 155 8.67 -10.39 -2.25
CA TYR A 155 10.08 -10.14 -2.53
C TYR A 155 10.88 -9.73 -1.29
N MET A 156 10.32 -8.93 -0.37
CA MET A 156 10.97 -8.62 0.91
C MET A 156 11.18 -9.89 1.76
N ALA A 157 10.17 -10.76 1.83
CA ALA A 157 10.26 -12.02 2.58
C ALA A 157 11.32 -12.96 1.98
N LEU A 158 11.46 -12.98 0.65
CA LEU A 158 12.50 -13.69 -0.09
C LEU A 158 13.88 -13.01 -0.04
N LYS A 159 14.02 -11.87 0.66
CA LYS A 159 15.23 -11.04 0.72
C LYS A 159 15.70 -10.47 -0.62
N ASP A 160 14.83 -10.43 -1.63
CA ASP A 160 15.07 -9.68 -2.86
C ASP A 160 14.62 -8.23 -2.67
N SER A 161 15.40 -7.49 -1.89
CA SER A 161 15.09 -6.08 -1.60
C SER A 161 15.06 -5.22 -2.87
N LYS A 162 15.77 -5.60 -3.94
CA LYS A 162 15.81 -4.81 -5.17
C LYS A 162 14.47 -4.84 -5.88
N GLN A 163 13.91 -6.03 -6.09
CA GLN A 163 12.60 -6.18 -6.73
C GLN A 163 11.47 -5.67 -5.85
N ALA A 164 11.55 -5.90 -4.53
CA ALA A 164 10.60 -5.33 -3.58
C ALA A 164 10.52 -3.80 -3.69
N ILE A 165 11.67 -3.13 -3.65
CA ILE A 165 11.74 -1.67 -3.78
C ILE A 165 11.16 -1.24 -5.12
N ALA A 166 11.51 -1.89 -6.22
CA ALA A 166 11.00 -1.55 -7.55
C ALA A 166 9.47 -1.63 -7.59
N ILE A 167 8.88 -2.78 -7.23
CA ILE A 167 7.43 -3.01 -7.29
C ILE A 167 6.66 -2.08 -6.34
N LEU A 168 7.13 -1.91 -5.10
CA LEU A 168 6.44 -1.06 -4.12
C LEU A 168 6.51 0.43 -4.49
N SER A 169 7.58 0.85 -5.16
CA SER A 169 7.68 2.22 -5.69
C SER A 169 6.72 2.48 -6.83
N GLN A 170 6.50 1.47 -7.69
CA GLN A 170 5.50 1.55 -8.74
C GLN A 170 4.10 1.65 -8.14
N ASN A 171 3.84 0.91 -7.06
CA ASN A 171 2.57 1.00 -6.35
C ASN A 171 2.29 2.41 -5.81
N LEU A 172 3.30 3.02 -5.18
CA LEU A 172 3.26 4.43 -4.77
C LEU A 172 2.89 5.37 -5.92
N PHE A 173 3.35 5.08 -7.13
CA PHE A 173 3.00 5.85 -8.32
C PHE A 173 1.57 5.68 -8.80
N LEU A 174 1.04 4.47 -8.70
CA LEU A 174 -0.28 4.18 -9.23
C LEU A 174 -1.40 4.67 -8.32
N ALA A 175 -1.18 4.66 -6.99
CA ALA A 175 -2.23 4.86 -6.01
C ALA A 175 -1.79 5.69 -4.80
N ALA A 176 -0.97 6.73 -5.03
CA ALA A 176 -0.48 7.62 -3.99
C ALA A 176 -1.59 8.11 -3.02
N ASP A 177 -2.78 8.37 -3.55
CA ASP A 177 -3.94 8.88 -2.84
C ASP A 177 -4.79 7.80 -2.14
N GLU A 178 -4.63 6.53 -2.53
CA GLU A 178 -5.32 5.39 -1.90
C GLU A 178 -4.46 4.70 -0.84
N LEU A 179 -3.13 4.89 -0.90
CA LEU A 179 -2.17 4.28 0.01
C LEU A 179 -2.28 4.85 1.43
N GLN A 180 -2.37 3.93 2.39
CA GLN A 180 -2.39 4.25 3.81
C GLN A 180 -0.96 4.25 4.38
N GLU A 181 -0.77 4.79 5.58
CA GLU A 181 0.55 4.85 6.23
C GLU A 181 1.14 3.44 6.52
N GLU A 182 0.26 2.47 6.72
CA GLU A 182 0.60 1.05 6.85
C GLU A 182 1.11 0.48 5.53
N ASP A 183 0.69 1.05 4.40
CA ASP A 183 1.15 0.70 3.06
C ASP A 183 2.52 1.30 2.70
N LEU A 184 3.11 2.10 3.60
CA LEU A 184 4.43 2.67 3.41
C LEU A 184 5.48 1.71 3.97
N TYR A 185 5.82 0.71 3.17
CA TYR A 185 6.58 -0.45 3.63
C TYR A 185 8.08 -0.22 3.81
N LEU A 186 8.62 0.89 3.30
CA LEU A 186 10.00 1.28 3.51
C LEU A 186 10.07 2.43 4.53
N SER A 187 10.86 2.23 5.59
CA SER A 187 11.16 3.29 6.57
C SER A 187 11.65 4.58 5.90
N GLN A 188 12.35 4.46 4.77
CA GLN A 188 12.80 5.56 3.94
C GLN A 188 11.63 6.36 3.33
N PHE A 189 10.54 5.71 2.93
CA PHE A 189 9.32 6.38 2.46
C PHE A 189 8.55 7.01 3.60
N LYS A 190 8.47 6.37 4.77
CA LYS A 190 7.90 7.01 5.97
C LYS A 190 8.67 8.27 6.38
N MET A 191 10.00 8.20 6.39
CA MET A 191 10.87 9.34 6.70
C MET A 191 10.76 10.45 5.64
N LEU A 192 10.71 10.08 4.37
CA LEU A 192 10.54 11.00 3.25
C LEU A 192 9.16 11.67 3.32
N LEU A 193 8.10 10.92 3.58
CA LEU A 193 6.75 11.44 3.78
C LEU A 193 6.72 12.43 4.94
N GLY A 194 7.29 12.06 6.09
CA GLY A 194 7.37 12.95 7.25
C GLY A 194 8.09 14.26 6.91
N ARG A 195 9.23 14.19 6.21
CA ARG A 195 9.95 15.38 5.74
C ARG A 195 9.12 16.22 4.78
N LEU A 196 8.48 15.59 3.81
CA LEU A 196 7.63 16.27 2.83
C LEU A 196 6.45 16.93 3.53
N HIS A 197 5.83 16.26 4.49
CA HIS A 197 4.74 16.80 5.31
C HIS A 197 5.19 18.01 6.13
N THR A 198 6.37 17.98 6.74
CA THR A 198 6.93 19.15 7.43
C THR A 198 7.19 20.30 6.46
N THR A 199 7.55 20.00 5.21
CA THR A 199 7.92 21.01 4.21
C THR A 199 6.68 21.65 3.56
N THR A 200 5.67 20.86 3.23
CA THR A 200 4.45 21.32 2.57
C THR A 200 3.39 21.82 3.56
N GLY A 201 3.44 21.35 4.82
CA GLY A 201 2.36 21.59 5.79
C GLY A 201 1.05 20.86 5.47
N SER A 202 1.03 20.04 4.41
CA SER A 202 -0.15 19.37 3.88
C SER A 202 0.14 17.89 3.65
N ALA A 203 -0.61 17.01 4.34
CA ALA A 203 -0.48 15.56 4.20
C ALA A 203 -0.76 15.07 2.77
N ARG A 204 -1.73 15.71 2.10
CA ARG A 204 -2.08 15.40 0.71
C ARG A 204 -0.94 15.70 -0.26
N GLU A 205 -0.33 16.88 -0.13
CA GLU A 205 0.82 17.28 -0.96
C GLU A 205 2.05 16.44 -0.69
N ALA A 206 2.27 16.10 0.59
CA ALA A 206 3.38 15.27 0.99
C ALA A 206 3.27 13.85 0.43
N MET A 207 2.08 13.26 0.44
CA MET A 207 1.83 11.94 -0.13
C MET A 207 2.03 11.95 -1.66
N TRP A 208 1.57 13.01 -2.31
CA TRP A 208 1.75 13.16 -3.74
C TRP A 208 3.23 13.36 -4.14
N LEU A 209 3.98 14.19 -3.40
CA LEU A 209 5.42 14.37 -3.61
C LEU A 209 6.22 13.12 -3.24
N LEU A 210 5.75 12.33 -2.28
CA LEU A 210 6.40 11.09 -1.83
C LEU A 210 6.54 10.16 -3.02
N THR A 211 5.47 9.97 -3.77
CA THR A 211 5.41 9.16 -4.97
C THR A 211 6.46 9.57 -6.01
N PHE A 212 6.56 10.87 -6.28
CA PHE A 212 7.55 11.41 -7.22
C PHE A 212 8.99 11.22 -6.72
N GLU A 213 9.26 11.57 -5.47
CA GLU A 213 10.60 11.43 -4.87
C GLU A 213 11.01 9.96 -4.70
N SER A 214 10.06 9.07 -4.44
CA SER A 214 10.27 7.62 -4.36
C SER A 214 10.61 7.03 -5.72
N TRP A 215 9.86 7.42 -6.77
CA TRP A 215 10.20 7.09 -8.15
C TRP A 215 11.58 7.64 -8.54
N TYR A 216 11.83 8.92 -8.27
CA TYR A 216 13.11 9.59 -8.57
C TYR A 216 14.30 8.86 -7.93
N ARG A 217 14.15 8.45 -6.66
CA ARG A 217 15.19 7.72 -5.92
C ARG A 217 15.39 6.29 -6.42
N ASN A 218 14.34 5.60 -6.87
CA ASN A 218 14.44 4.19 -7.27
C ASN A 218 14.76 3.97 -8.76
N TYR A 219 14.32 4.88 -9.63
CA TYR A 219 14.76 4.94 -11.03
C TYR A 219 16.28 5.15 -11.14
N LEU A 220 16.87 5.83 -10.15
CA LEU A 220 18.31 6.04 -10.05
C LEU A 220 19.11 4.79 -9.62
N ILE A 221 18.49 3.77 -9.01
CA ILE A 221 19.25 2.74 -8.27
C ILE A 221 19.22 1.35 -8.94
N ILE A 222 18.18 0.92 -9.68
CA ILE A 222 17.99 -0.55 -9.87
C ILE A 222 17.94 -1.10 -11.31
N LYS A 223 17.14 -0.59 -12.26
CA LYS A 223 17.17 -1.01 -13.70
C LYS A 223 16.10 -0.28 -14.52
N GLU A 224 16.24 -0.23 -15.84
CA GLU A 224 15.16 0.15 -16.76
C GLU A 224 13.99 -0.85 -16.65
N ASP A 225 12.82 -0.40 -16.20
CA ASP A 225 11.57 -1.16 -16.18
C ASP A 225 10.67 -0.70 -17.33
N LEU A 226 10.75 -1.41 -18.46
CA LEU A 226 10.06 -1.06 -19.69
C LEU A 226 8.52 -1.15 -19.58
N PRO A 227 7.93 -2.18 -18.93
CA PRO A 227 6.49 -2.26 -18.69
C PRO A 227 5.96 -1.06 -17.88
N PHE A 228 6.59 -0.72 -16.76
CA PHE A 228 6.16 0.43 -15.96
C PHE A 228 6.37 1.76 -16.68
N PHE A 229 7.44 1.87 -17.47
CA PHE A 229 7.65 3.02 -18.36
C PHE A 229 6.48 3.22 -19.34
N ARG A 230 5.88 2.14 -19.86
CA ARG A 230 4.69 2.25 -20.73
C ARG A 230 3.46 2.75 -19.97
N VAL A 231 3.26 2.33 -18.71
CA VAL A 231 2.18 2.86 -17.86
C VAL A 231 2.38 4.35 -17.59
N ILE A 232 3.61 4.77 -17.27
CA ILE A 232 3.94 6.18 -17.12
C ILE A 232 3.68 6.91 -18.43
N GLN A 233 4.14 6.40 -19.57
CA GLN A 233 3.94 7.03 -20.86
C GLN A 233 2.44 7.12 -21.21
N GLN A 234 1.64 6.11 -20.85
CA GLN A 234 0.18 6.15 -21.02
C GLN A 234 -0.47 7.19 -20.12
N LYS A 235 -0.12 7.26 -18.83
CA LYS A 235 -0.56 8.33 -17.92
C LYS A 235 -0.10 9.71 -18.39
N GLU A 236 1.12 9.81 -18.91
CA GLU A 236 1.68 11.02 -19.52
C GLU A 236 0.86 11.44 -20.76
N THR A 237 0.50 10.46 -21.60
CA THR A 237 -0.28 10.70 -22.82
C THR A 237 -1.74 11.05 -22.50
N SER A 238 -2.35 10.40 -21.48
CA SER A 238 -3.72 10.66 -21.03
C SER A 238 -3.83 11.98 -20.26
N GLU A 239 -2.79 12.38 -19.52
CA GLU A 239 -2.70 13.66 -18.80
C GLU A 239 -2.12 14.81 -19.65
N ARG A 240 -1.85 14.60 -20.97
CA ARG A 240 -1.25 15.58 -21.90
C ARG A 240 0.14 16.10 -21.50
N ILE A 241 0.89 15.32 -20.74
CA ILE A 241 2.28 15.60 -20.41
C ILE A 241 3.16 15.20 -21.64
N LEU A 242 4.23 15.95 -21.91
CA LEU A 242 4.89 15.96 -23.22
C LEU A 242 5.78 14.74 -23.49
N GLN A 243 5.43 13.97 -24.54
CA GLN A 243 6.35 13.03 -25.20
C GLN A 243 7.70 13.68 -25.57
N VAL A 244 8.77 13.33 -24.86
CA VAL A 244 10.16 13.76 -25.14
C VAL A 244 11.09 12.55 -25.17
N LYS A 245 12.01 12.53 -26.14
CA LYS A 245 13.03 11.47 -26.29
C LYS A 245 14.11 11.61 -25.19
N TYR A 246 14.41 10.48 -24.56
CA TYR A 246 15.14 10.32 -23.30
C TYR A 246 16.68 10.35 -23.44
N TYR A 247 17.32 11.53 -23.47
CA TYR A 247 18.76 11.63 -23.12
C TYR A 247 19.12 12.98 -22.44
N ALA A 248 20.05 12.91 -21.47
CA ALA A 248 20.60 13.93 -20.54
C ALA A 248 19.89 14.06 -19.16
N TYR A 249 20.26 13.14 -18.27
CA TYR A 249 19.43 12.58 -17.19
C TYR A 249 19.19 13.39 -15.91
N GLU A 250 19.50 14.68 -15.83
CA GLU A 250 19.24 15.44 -14.58
C GLU A 250 18.41 16.70 -14.82
N ARG A 251 18.77 17.49 -15.83
CA ARG A 251 18.01 18.68 -16.23
C ARG A 251 16.59 18.34 -16.66
N TYR A 252 16.41 17.27 -17.45
CA TYR A 252 15.07 16.81 -17.84
C TYR A 252 14.27 16.30 -16.64
N ARG A 253 14.91 15.64 -15.66
CA ARG A 253 14.22 15.17 -14.45
C ARG A 253 13.72 16.34 -13.59
N HIS A 254 14.55 17.34 -13.38
CA HIS A 254 14.14 18.56 -12.69
C HIS A 254 13.07 19.32 -13.48
N PHE A 255 13.14 19.27 -14.82
CA PHE A 255 12.14 19.90 -15.67
C PHE A 255 10.77 19.23 -15.48
N VAL A 256 10.72 17.89 -15.55
CA VAL A 256 9.49 17.12 -15.33
C VAL A 256 8.96 17.32 -13.91
N ARG A 257 9.83 17.38 -12.89
CA ARG A 257 9.43 17.72 -11.51
C ARG A 257 8.74 19.09 -11.45
N SER A 258 9.40 20.12 -11.97
CA SER A 258 8.86 21.48 -11.96
C SER A 258 7.57 21.59 -12.78
N LEU A 259 7.46 20.84 -13.88
CA LEU A 259 6.23 20.73 -14.65
C LEU A 259 5.11 20.16 -13.79
N PHE A 260 5.33 19.01 -13.17
CA PHE A 260 4.36 18.32 -12.33
C PHE A 260 3.89 19.17 -11.15
N ILE A 261 4.80 19.79 -10.40
CA ILE A 261 4.43 20.67 -9.28
C ILE A 261 3.62 21.87 -9.80
N ALA A 262 4.03 22.47 -10.93
CA ALA A 262 3.28 23.56 -11.53
C ALA A 262 1.88 23.13 -12.02
N GLU A 263 1.68 21.88 -12.40
CA GLU A 263 0.37 21.34 -12.74
C GLU A 263 -0.54 21.21 -11.53
N TYR A 264 -0.02 20.60 -10.48
CA TYR A 264 -0.72 20.43 -9.22
C TYR A 264 -1.23 21.77 -8.68
N LEU A 265 -0.35 22.77 -8.58
CA LEU A 265 -0.70 24.09 -8.06
C LEU A 265 -1.80 24.77 -8.88
N ARG A 266 -1.82 24.58 -10.21
CA ARG A 266 -2.89 25.17 -11.03
C ARG A 266 -4.24 24.49 -10.85
N LEU A 267 -4.26 23.18 -10.65
CA LEU A 267 -5.49 22.40 -10.55
C LEU A 267 -6.07 22.42 -9.13
N TYR A 268 -5.21 22.34 -8.12
CA TYR A 268 -5.61 22.01 -6.75
C TYR A 268 -5.25 23.05 -5.69
N ASP A 269 -4.23 23.90 -5.91
CA ASP A 269 -3.79 24.93 -4.95
C ASP A 269 -3.53 26.28 -5.65
N LYS A 270 -4.62 26.92 -6.11
CA LYS A 270 -4.59 28.13 -6.94
C LYS A 270 -4.10 29.37 -6.21
N ASP A 271 -4.06 29.32 -4.88
CA ASP A 271 -3.69 30.45 -4.03
C ASP A 271 -2.17 30.54 -3.85
N ASN A 272 -1.45 29.44 -4.04
CA ASN A 272 0.02 29.39 -3.96
C ASN A 272 0.70 29.81 -5.28
N ARG A 273 0.39 31.03 -5.72
CA ARG A 273 0.93 31.61 -6.96
C ARG A 273 2.46 31.76 -6.96
N GLY A 274 3.05 31.94 -5.79
CA GLY A 274 4.50 32.08 -5.62
C GLY A 274 5.26 30.82 -6.03
N MET A 275 4.87 29.67 -5.47
CA MET A 275 5.46 28.38 -5.82
C MET A 275 5.20 28.03 -7.29
N LEU A 276 4.02 28.36 -7.81
CA LEU A 276 3.71 28.13 -9.22
C LEU A 276 4.66 28.91 -10.15
N LEU A 277 4.88 30.19 -9.85
CA LEU A 277 5.80 31.04 -10.62
C LEU A 277 7.25 30.53 -10.54
N GLU A 278 7.66 30.10 -9.36
CA GLU A 278 8.98 29.52 -9.13
C GLU A 278 9.21 28.28 -10.01
N GLN A 279 8.26 27.32 -10.01
CA GLN A 279 8.39 26.11 -10.82
C GLN A 279 8.36 26.41 -12.32
N VAL A 280 7.53 27.37 -12.75
CA VAL A 280 7.51 27.83 -14.14
C VAL A 280 8.85 28.44 -14.56
N THR A 281 9.46 29.22 -13.68
CA THR A 281 10.77 29.82 -13.91
C THR A 281 11.87 28.76 -13.92
N ASN A 282 11.79 27.76 -13.04
CA ASN A 282 12.73 26.64 -13.00
C ASN A 282 12.65 25.81 -14.29
N MET A 283 11.46 25.49 -14.80
CA MET A 283 11.30 24.83 -16.10
C MET A 283 11.98 25.61 -17.24
N ALA A 284 11.73 26.93 -17.31
CA ALA A 284 12.33 27.78 -18.34
C ALA A 284 13.87 27.81 -18.26
N ARG A 285 14.43 27.78 -17.04
CA ARG A 285 15.89 27.71 -16.82
C ARG A 285 16.49 26.36 -17.20
N LEU A 286 15.77 25.27 -16.94
CA LEU A 286 16.27 23.91 -17.16
C LEU A 286 16.31 23.53 -18.63
N ASP A 287 15.26 23.87 -19.38
CA ASP A 287 15.19 23.68 -20.84
C ASP A 287 14.17 24.65 -21.45
N ALA A 288 14.65 25.82 -21.90
CA ALA A 288 13.81 26.86 -22.48
C ALA A 288 13.06 26.39 -23.74
N ALA A 289 13.67 25.52 -24.56
CA ALA A 289 13.07 25.04 -25.79
C ALA A 289 11.92 24.07 -25.49
N LEU A 290 12.11 23.18 -24.52
CA LEU A 290 11.06 22.27 -24.06
C LEU A 290 9.94 23.02 -23.32
N PHE A 291 10.29 24.00 -22.48
CA PHE A 291 9.32 24.87 -21.80
C PHE A 291 8.44 25.62 -22.79
N GLU A 292 9.01 26.16 -23.87
CA GLU A 292 8.23 26.88 -24.87
C GLU A 292 7.29 25.94 -25.65
N ARG A 293 7.70 24.69 -25.92
CA ARG A 293 6.81 23.66 -26.50
C ARG A 293 5.65 23.35 -25.56
N TYR A 294 5.92 23.19 -24.27
CA TYR A 294 4.91 23.02 -23.23
C TYR A 294 3.93 24.20 -23.19
N ARG A 295 4.43 25.42 -23.09
CA ARG A 295 3.63 26.65 -23.04
C ARG A 295 2.72 26.80 -24.27
N LYS A 296 3.24 26.51 -25.46
CA LYS A 296 2.47 26.54 -26.72
C LYS A 296 1.33 25.53 -26.74
N LYS A 297 1.56 24.30 -26.27
CA LYS A 297 0.51 23.27 -26.16
C LYS A 297 -0.57 23.61 -25.13
N ARG A 298 -0.24 24.45 -24.15
CA ARG A 298 -1.12 24.84 -23.06
C ARG A 298 -1.99 26.07 -23.26
N LYS A 299 -1.86 26.78 -24.38
CA LYS A 299 -2.70 27.94 -24.67
C LYS A 299 -4.17 27.52 -24.90
N THR A 300 -4.90 27.29 -23.81
CA THR A 300 -6.14 28.02 -23.55
C THR A 300 -5.71 29.23 -22.70
N PRO A 301 -6.03 30.47 -23.09
CA PRO A 301 -5.43 31.66 -22.48
C PRO A 301 -5.92 31.82 -21.05
N VAL A 302 -5.08 31.52 -20.06
CA VAL A 302 -5.22 32.10 -18.72
C VAL A 302 -4.35 33.35 -18.72
N ASN A 303 -4.98 34.51 -18.91
CA ASN A 303 -4.35 35.81 -18.72
C ASN A 303 -3.94 35.92 -17.25
N ILE A 304 -2.66 35.66 -16.98
CA ILE A 304 -2.00 36.13 -15.76
C ILE A 304 -1.05 37.22 -16.24
N GLU A 305 -1.60 38.41 -16.47
CA GLU A 305 -0.75 39.60 -16.54
C GLU A 305 -0.25 39.89 -15.12
N PRO A 306 1.05 40.19 -14.94
CA PRO A 306 1.54 40.68 -13.67
C PRO A 306 0.86 42.03 -13.40
N LYS A 307 0.21 42.18 -12.25
CA LYS A 307 -0.19 43.51 -11.80
C LYS A 307 1.10 44.32 -11.61
N GLU A 308 1.36 45.22 -12.55
CA GLU A 308 2.34 46.28 -12.36
C GLU A 308 1.94 47.04 -11.10
N GLY A 309 2.86 47.11 -10.14
CA GLY A 309 2.68 47.87 -8.93
C GLY A 309 2.53 49.34 -9.29
N THR A 310 1.34 49.88 -9.09
CA THR A 310 1.17 51.31 -8.90
C THR A 310 1.64 51.64 -7.49
N SER A 311 2.78 52.34 -7.46
CA SER A 311 3.33 53.15 -6.38
C SER A 311 2.31 54.05 -5.69
#